data_AF-A0A496PRD8-F1
#
_entry.id   AF-A0A496PRD8-F1
#
_cell.length_a   1.000
_cell.length_b   1.000
_cell.length_c   1.000
_cell.angle_alpha   90.00
_cell.angle_beta   90.00
_cell.angle_gamma   90.00
#
_symmetry.space_group_name_H-M   'P 1'
#
loop_
_entity.id
_entity.type
_entity.pdbx_description
1 polymer ?
#
loop_
_entity_poly.entity_id
_entity_poly.type
_entity_poly.pdbx_seq_one_letter_code
_entity_poly.pdbx_strand_id
1 'polypeptide(L)'
;MNRLIQLFLGGVLVFIAAFPVIAAYFNLPALPSPNKYGDVVMDRTATVHGQKAVVFSHWSHRSRFTCRVCHFELNFDFVAGQTDITAEDLEYGEYCGACHDGERAFGITKKNCSKCHTGPDVDRSKPFMALQDKLSRLPYREYGNQINWVMAQQQGLIEPKYSIFRPEEKPLPFSRNLVLNAEWNWVPPAVFNHTTHTAWLDCANCHPQIFNVKKKTTKHFRMEYILEKKFCGVCHFAVALPIDDCVTCHPDMRNH
;
A
#
# COMPACT_ATOMS: atom_id res chain seq x y z
N MET A 1 59.38 3.59 40.64
CA MET A 1 59.78 2.21 40.31
C MET A 1 58.60 1.30 40.64
N ASN A 2 58.11 0.53 39.65
CA ASN A 2 57.00 -0.44 39.68
C ASN A 2 55.56 0.08 39.81
N ARG A 3 54.58 -0.39 39.05
CA ARG A 3 54.51 -1.00 37.70
C ARG A 3 53.02 -0.89 37.36
N LEU A 4 52.73 -0.38 36.17
CA LEU A 4 51.37 -0.16 35.67
C LEU A 4 50.58 -1.47 35.60
N ILE A 5 49.31 -1.36 35.98
CA ILE A 5 48.25 -2.33 35.84
C ILE A 5 48.11 -2.68 34.34
N GLN A 6 48.49 -3.90 33.97
CA GLN A 6 48.00 -4.55 32.76
C GLN A 6 46.99 -5.61 33.21
N LEU A 7 45.76 -5.49 32.70
CA LEU A 7 44.83 -6.57 32.36
C LEU A 7 43.43 -5.96 32.21
N PHE A 8 43.01 -5.73 30.97
CA PHE A 8 41.66 -6.00 30.46
C PHE A 8 41.64 -5.62 28.95
N LEU A 9 42.41 -6.38 28.16
CA LEU A 9 42.18 -6.54 26.73
C LEU A 9 41.02 -7.53 26.59
N GLY A 10 39.79 -7.02 26.65
CA GLY A 10 38.59 -7.85 26.67
C GLY A 10 37.34 -7.00 26.51
N GLY A 11 37.22 -6.36 25.35
CA GLY A 11 36.08 -5.51 25.02
C GLY A 11 36.02 -5.33 23.52
N VAL A 12 35.71 -6.42 22.84
CA VAL A 12 35.39 -6.44 21.41
C VAL A 12 34.23 -5.47 21.18
N LEU A 13 34.53 -4.26 20.72
CA LEU A 13 33.59 -3.32 20.14
C LEU A 13 33.16 -3.87 18.77
N VAL A 14 32.28 -4.88 18.78
CA VAL A 14 31.50 -5.27 17.60
C VAL A 14 30.14 -4.60 17.76
N PHE A 15 30.03 -3.38 17.25
CA PHE A 15 28.78 -2.62 17.18
C PHE A 15 28.37 -2.29 15.74
N ILE A 16 28.81 -3.09 14.76
CA ILE A 16 28.58 -2.81 13.34
C ILE A 16 28.13 -4.11 12.66
N ALA A 17 26.80 -4.26 12.52
CA ALA A 17 26.09 -5.04 11.48
C ALA A 17 24.69 -5.53 11.95
N ALA A 18 23.88 -4.71 12.64
CA ALA A 18 22.53 -5.14 13.00
C ALA A 18 21.52 -4.99 11.84
N PHE A 19 21.75 -4.09 10.89
CA PHE A 19 20.76 -3.77 9.84
C PHE A 19 20.52 -4.90 8.82
N PRO A 20 21.55 -5.52 8.21
CA PRO A 20 21.33 -6.67 7.33
C PRO A 20 20.72 -7.87 8.07
N VAL A 21 20.90 -7.93 9.40
CA VAL A 21 20.38 -9.01 10.24
C VAL A 21 18.87 -8.87 10.48
N ILE A 22 18.30 -7.66 10.55
CA ILE A 22 16.83 -7.48 10.73
C ILE A 22 16.05 -7.90 9.49
N ALA A 23 16.44 -7.38 8.32
CA ALA A 23 15.76 -7.70 7.07
C ALA A 23 15.91 -9.19 6.71
N ALA A 24 17.09 -9.77 6.97
CA ALA A 24 17.32 -11.20 6.81
C ALA A 24 16.51 -12.04 7.82
N TYR A 25 16.30 -11.55 9.05
CA TYR A 25 15.49 -12.23 10.06
C TYR A 25 14.03 -12.39 9.62
N PHE A 26 13.43 -11.34 9.03
CA PHE A 26 12.04 -11.38 8.58
C PHE A 26 11.82 -12.08 7.24
N ASN A 27 12.88 -12.48 6.54
CA ASN A 27 12.82 -13.16 5.24
C ASN A 27 11.80 -12.52 4.28
N LEU A 28 11.89 -11.20 4.13
CA LEU A 28 10.93 -10.43 3.35
C LEU A 28 10.91 -10.92 1.89
N PRO A 29 9.73 -11.12 1.28
CA PRO A 29 9.67 -11.55 -0.11
C PRO A 29 10.23 -10.44 -1.03
N ALA A 30 10.82 -10.86 -2.15
CA ALA A 30 11.23 -9.92 -3.18
C ALA A 30 10.02 -9.14 -3.70
N LEU A 31 10.18 -7.81 -3.81
CA LEU A 31 9.13 -6.97 -4.38
C LEU A 31 8.94 -7.28 -5.87
N PRO A 32 7.70 -7.23 -6.38
CA PRO A 32 7.44 -7.17 -7.82
C PRO A 32 8.18 -5.99 -8.48
N SER A 33 8.36 -6.07 -9.79
CA SER A 33 8.87 -4.92 -10.56
C SER A 33 7.97 -3.69 -10.37
N PRO A 34 8.50 -2.45 -10.43
CA PRO A 34 7.74 -1.24 -10.11
C PRO A 34 6.42 -1.09 -10.87
N ASN A 35 6.39 -1.47 -12.16
CA ASN A 35 5.20 -1.43 -13.01
C ASN A 35 4.10 -2.45 -12.64
N LYS A 36 4.45 -3.48 -11.86
CA LYS A 36 3.54 -4.53 -11.35
C LYS A 36 3.26 -4.39 -9.86
N TYR A 37 3.97 -3.51 -9.16
CA TYR A 37 3.79 -3.31 -7.74
C TYR A 37 2.39 -2.72 -7.45
N GLY A 38 1.63 -3.40 -6.59
CA GLY A 38 0.23 -3.09 -6.32
C GLY A 38 -0.75 -3.59 -7.39
N ASP A 39 -0.33 -4.41 -8.36
CA ASP A 39 -1.31 -5.08 -9.23
C ASP A 39 -2.03 -6.19 -8.46
N VAL A 40 -3.34 -6.31 -8.67
CA VAL A 40 -4.17 -7.41 -8.14
C VAL A 40 -4.67 -8.25 -9.31
N VAL A 41 -4.46 -9.56 -9.20
CA VAL A 41 -4.98 -10.54 -10.17
C VAL A 41 -6.27 -11.12 -9.62
N MET A 42 -7.35 -10.97 -10.37
CA MET A 42 -8.67 -11.49 -10.03
C MET A 42 -8.99 -12.63 -11.00
N ASP A 43 -9.11 -13.84 -10.45
CA ASP A 43 -9.33 -15.06 -11.24
C ASP A 43 -10.29 -16.06 -10.60
N ARG A 44 -11.20 -15.57 -9.75
CA ARG A 44 -12.17 -16.43 -9.05
C ARG A 44 -13.09 -17.16 -10.03
N THR A 45 -13.51 -16.49 -11.09
CA THR A 45 -14.47 -17.01 -12.08
C THR A 45 -13.95 -16.93 -13.53
N ALA A 46 -13.00 -16.04 -13.83
CA ALA A 46 -12.64 -15.70 -15.21
C ALA A 46 -12.07 -16.90 -16.00
N THR A 47 -11.02 -17.56 -15.51
CA THR A 47 -10.39 -18.70 -16.22
C THR A 47 -11.29 -19.92 -16.33
N VAL A 48 -12.12 -20.20 -15.31
CA VAL A 48 -13.12 -21.27 -15.35
C VAL A 48 -14.13 -21.05 -16.48
N HIS A 49 -14.44 -19.81 -16.82
CA HIS A 49 -15.32 -19.44 -17.92
C HIS A 49 -14.58 -19.08 -19.23
N GLY A 50 -13.31 -19.51 -19.36
CA GLY A 50 -12.54 -19.37 -20.60
C GLY A 50 -12.04 -17.94 -20.88
N GLN A 51 -12.09 -17.03 -19.90
CA GLN A 51 -11.49 -15.70 -19.99
C GLN A 51 -10.14 -15.68 -19.30
N LYS A 52 -9.25 -14.76 -19.71
CA LYS A 52 -8.03 -14.52 -18.93
C LYS A 52 -8.39 -13.89 -17.58
N ALA A 53 -7.56 -14.14 -16.56
CA ALA A 53 -7.64 -13.42 -15.29
C ALA A 53 -7.63 -11.90 -15.52
N VAL A 54 -8.39 -11.18 -14.72
CA VAL A 54 -8.42 -9.72 -14.73
C VAL A 54 -7.23 -9.20 -13.94
N VAL A 55 -6.49 -8.23 -14.49
CA VAL A 55 -5.44 -7.53 -13.74
C VAL A 55 -5.85 -6.10 -13.48
N PHE A 56 -6.00 -5.76 -12.20
CA PHE A 56 -6.28 -4.42 -11.71
C PHE A 56 -4.99 -3.75 -11.23
N SER A 57 -4.63 -2.63 -11.84
CA SER A 57 -3.45 -1.87 -11.47
C SER A 57 -3.80 -0.69 -10.56
N HIS A 58 -3.34 -0.72 -9.31
CA HIS A 58 -3.59 0.38 -8.39
C HIS A 58 -2.93 1.68 -8.83
N TRP A 59 -1.73 1.63 -9.41
CA TRP A 59 -1.00 2.84 -9.81
C TRP A 59 -1.77 3.70 -10.83
N SER A 60 -2.57 3.10 -11.72
CA SER A 60 -3.36 3.84 -12.70
C SER A 60 -4.59 4.47 -12.06
N HIS A 61 -5.26 3.76 -11.15
CA HIS A 61 -6.48 4.21 -10.49
C HIS A 61 -6.18 5.22 -9.38
N ARG A 62 -5.13 5.01 -8.57
CA ARG A 62 -4.78 5.89 -7.46
C ARG A 62 -4.24 7.25 -7.88
N SER A 63 -3.85 7.39 -9.15
CA SER A 63 -3.56 8.71 -9.74
C SER A 63 -4.80 9.58 -9.92
N ARG A 64 -6.00 9.00 -9.80
CA ARG A 64 -7.30 9.65 -10.06
C ARG A 64 -8.31 9.52 -8.93
N PHE A 65 -8.18 8.51 -8.09
CA PHE A 65 -9.11 8.20 -7.01
C PHE A 65 -8.37 7.82 -5.75
N THR A 66 -8.91 8.20 -4.59
CA THR A 66 -8.36 7.79 -3.31
C THR A 66 -8.76 6.33 -2.99
N CYS A 67 -8.07 5.69 -2.05
CA CYS A 67 -8.35 4.32 -1.63
C CYS A 67 -9.79 4.18 -1.11
N ARG A 68 -10.32 5.23 -0.48
CA ARG A 68 -11.71 5.33 -0.03
C ARG A 68 -12.72 5.02 -1.13
N VAL A 69 -12.53 5.53 -2.34
CA VAL A 69 -13.49 5.32 -3.44
C VAL A 69 -13.75 3.83 -3.65
N CYS A 70 -12.69 3.03 -3.80
CA CYS A 70 -12.86 1.60 -4.04
C CYS A 70 -13.24 0.84 -2.76
N HIS A 71 -12.55 1.10 -1.65
CA HIS A 71 -12.64 0.26 -0.45
C HIS A 71 -13.70 0.70 0.56
N PHE A 72 -14.37 1.83 0.32
CA PHE A 72 -15.49 2.32 1.14
C PHE A 72 -16.74 2.57 0.30
N GLU A 73 -16.64 3.29 -0.82
CA GLU A 73 -17.84 3.59 -1.62
C GLU A 73 -18.27 2.41 -2.48
N LEU A 74 -17.31 1.69 -3.07
CA LEU A 74 -17.56 0.55 -3.96
C LEU A 74 -17.42 -0.82 -3.26
N ASN A 75 -17.19 -0.82 -1.95
CA ASN A 75 -17.10 -2.03 -1.12
C ASN A 75 -16.14 -3.11 -1.62
N PHE A 76 -15.05 -2.74 -2.28
CA PHE A 76 -13.96 -3.69 -2.53
C PHE A 76 -13.25 -4.03 -1.22
N ASP A 77 -13.14 -5.32 -0.93
CA ASP A 77 -12.34 -5.82 0.17
C ASP A 77 -10.85 -5.51 -0.06
N PHE A 78 -10.13 -5.25 1.03
CA PHE A 78 -8.68 -5.07 0.96
C PHE A 78 -7.94 -6.36 0.61
N VAL A 79 -8.54 -7.52 0.88
CA VAL A 79 -7.93 -8.82 0.59
C VAL A 79 -8.37 -9.29 -0.80
N ALA A 80 -7.39 -9.48 -1.69
CA ALA A 80 -7.62 -9.97 -3.03
C ALA A 80 -8.44 -11.28 -3.03
N GLY A 81 -9.49 -11.34 -3.86
CA GLY A 81 -10.34 -12.51 -4.04
C GLY A 81 -11.49 -12.66 -3.03
N GLN A 82 -11.64 -11.76 -2.07
CA GLN A 82 -12.79 -11.78 -1.14
C GLN A 82 -14.06 -11.17 -1.74
N THR A 83 -13.92 -10.11 -2.52
CA THR A 83 -15.03 -9.51 -3.24
C THR A 83 -15.42 -10.40 -4.41
N ASP A 84 -16.67 -10.85 -4.42
CA ASP A 84 -17.23 -11.59 -5.56
C ASP A 84 -17.77 -10.59 -6.57
N ILE A 85 -17.27 -10.67 -7.81
CA ILE A 85 -17.58 -9.72 -8.87
C ILE A 85 -18.00 -10.52 -10.10
N THR A 86 -19.22 -10.29 -10.54
CA THR A 86 -19.81 -10.91 -11.73
C THR A 86 -19.97 -9.90 -12.86
N ALA A 87 -20.13 -10.37 -14.09
CA ALA A 87 -20.43 -9.49 -15.21
C ALA A 87 -21.78 -8.76 -15.03
N GLU A 88 -22.74 -9.40 -14.34
CA GLU A 88 -24.04 -8.83 -14.02
C GLU A 88 -23.92 -7.62 -13.08
N ASP A 89 -23.10 -7.73 -12.02
CA ASP A 89 -22.83 -6.60 -11.11
C ASP A 89 -22.28 -5.38 -11.88
N LEU A 90 -21.40 -5.64 -12.85
CA LEU A 90 -20.82 -4.59 -13.69
C LEU A 90 -21.86 -3.91 -14.58
N GLU A 91 -22.84 -4.66 -15.10
CA GLU A 91 -23.95 -4.13 -15.89
C GLU A 91 -24.90 -3.28 -15.04
N TYR A 92 -25.06 -3.61 -13.75
CA TYR A 92 -25.80 -2.80 -12.79
C TYR A 92 -25.04 -1.58 -12.26
N GLY A 93 -23.82 -1.33 -12.75
CA GLY A 93 -23.02 -0.17 -12.35
C GLY A 93 -22.31 -0.37 -11.01
N GLU A 94 -22.13 -1.60 -10.55
CA GLU A 94 -21.35 -1.92 -9.35
C GLU A 94 -19.88 -2.16 -9.71
N TYR A 95 -19.01 -2.11 -8.69
CA TYR A 95 -17.58 -2.39 -8.81
C TYR A 95 -16.91 -1.60 -9.95
N CYS A 96 -16.38 -2.31 -10.96
CA CYS A 96 -15.76 -1.68 -12.13
C CYS A 96 -16.78 -0.88 -12.94
N GLY A 97 -18.04 -1.33 -13.00
CA GLY A 97 -19.14 -0.71 -13.74
C GLY A 97 -19.51 0.68 -13.23
N ALA A 98 -19.26 0.98 -11.95
CA ALA A 98 -19.49 2.30 -11.35
C ALA A 98 -18.68 3.42 -12.02
N CYS A 99 -17.60 3.07 -12.71
CA CYS A 99 -16.78 4.02 -13.47
C CYS A 99 -16.62 3.62 -14.94
N HIS A 100 -16.58 2.33 -15.28
CA HIS A 100 -16.51 1.83 -16.65
C HIS A 100 -17.90 1.78 -17.31
N ASP A 101 -18.62 2.90 -17.21
CA ASP A 101 -19.99 3.14 -17.67
C ASP A 101 -20.04 3.71 -19.11
N GLY A 102 -18.91 4.14 -19.66
CA GLY A 102 -18.83 4.82 -20.96
C GLY A 102 -18.81 6.35 -20.85
N GLU A 103 -19.05 6.90 -19.67
CA GLU A 103 -19.05 8.34 -19.38
C GLU A 103 -17.82 8.73 -18.55
N ARG A 104 -17.63 8.10 -17.39
CA ARG A 104 -16.52 8.37 -16.47
C ARG A 104 -15.23 7.68 -16.92
N ALA A 105 -15.33 6.49 -17.48
CA ALA A 105 -14.25 5.76 -18.12
C ALA A 105 -14.78 4.98 -19.34
N PHE A 106 -13.89 4.26 -20.03
CA PHE A 106 -14.33 3.43 -21.16
C PHE A 106 -15.37 2.40 -20.68
N GLY A 107 -16.44 2.24 -21.44
CA GLY A 107 -17.53 1.33 -21.10
C GLY A 107 -17.14 -0.14 -21.17
N ILE A 108 -17.78 -0.98 -20.37
CA ILE A 108 -17.65 -2.44 -20.43
C ILE A 108 -18.38 -2.94 -21.67
N THR A 109 -17.63 -3.19 -22.73
CA THR A 109 -18.17 -3.64 -24.03
C THR A 109 -17.34 -4.80 -24.55
N LYS A 110 -17.90 -5.58 -25.48
CA LYS A 110 -17.18 -6.68 -26.17
C LYS A 110 -15.83 -6.25 -26.75
N LYS A 111 -15.68 -4.99 -27.16
CA LYS A 111 -14.44 -4.43 -27.71
C LYS A 111 -13.38 -4.12 -26.64
N ASN A 112 -13.79 -3.97 -25.39
CA ASN A 112 -12.95 -3.57 -24.27
C ASN A 112 -12.56 -4.73 -23.33
N CYS A 113 -13.05 -5.97 -23.55
CA CYS A 113 -12.75 -7.12 -22.67
C CYS A 113 -11.24 -7.30 -22.42
N SER A 114 -10.43 -7.17 -23.48
CA SER A 114 -8.97 -7.35 -23.43
C SER A 114 -8.23 -6.25 -22.66
N LYS A 115 -8.89 -5.14 -22.28
CA LYS A 115 -8.30 -4.10 -21.43
C LYS A 115 -8.20 -4.54 -19.96
N CYS A 116 -9.09 -5.43 -19.54
CA CYS A 116 -9.17 -5.94 -18.17
C CYS A 116 -8.67 -7.39 -18.10
N HIS A 117 -9.16 -8.26 -18.99
CA HIS A 117 -8.80 -9.68 -19.08
C HIS A 117 -7.45 -9.87 -19.77
N THR A 118 -6.37 -9.45 -19.10
CA THR A 118 -5.02 -9.46 -19.66
C THR A 118 -4.21 -10.68 -19.25
N GLY A 119 -4.55 -11.31 -18.12
CA GLY A 119 -3.71 -12.30 -17.46
C GLY A 119 -2.54 -11.67 -16.69
N PRO A 120 -1.93 -12.41 -15.73
CA PRO A 120 -0.92 -11.89 -14.80
C PRO A 120 0.41 -11.51 -15.48
N ASP A 121 0.71 -12.07 -16.64
CA ASP A 121 1.99 -11.89 -17.32
C ASP A 121 2.03 -10.66 -18.24
N VAL A 122 0.95 -9.87 -18.30
CA VAL A 122 0.89 -8.69 -19.14
C VAL A 122 1.99 -7.69 -18.79
N ASP A 123 2.73 -7.23 -19.80
CA ASP A 123 3.71 -6.16 -19.63
C ASP A 123 3.00 -4.79 -19.61
N ARG A 124 3.09 -4.11 -18.47
CA ARG A 124 2.54 -2.75 -18.26
C ARG A 124 3.61 -1.67 -18.19
N SER A 125 4.84 -1.96 -18.60
CA SER A 125 5.96 -1.01 -18.54
C SER A 125 5.68 0.28 -19.33
N LYS A 126 5.19 0.16 -20.58
CA LYS A 126 4.87 1.33 -21.43
C LYS A 126 3.85 2.28 -20.80
N PRO A 127 2.63 1.83 -20.42
CA PRO A 127 1.66 2.74 -19.82
C PRO A 127 2.10 3.26 -18.44
N PHE A 128 2.88 2.49 -17.69
CA PHE A 128 3.45 2.92 -16.42
C PHE A 128 4.47 4.06 -16.60
N MET A 129 5.40 3.94 -17.57
CA MET A 129 6.34 5.02 -17.90
C MET A 129 5.61 6.26 -18.42
N ALA A 130 4.62 6.09 -19.30
CA ALA A 130 3.83 7.21 -19.80
C ALA A 130 3.10 7.97 -18.68
N LEU A 131 2.65 7.27 -17.63
CA LEU A 131 2.10 7.92 -16.45
C LEU A 131 3.15 8.75 -15.70
N GLN A 132 4.33 8.18 -15.46
CA GLN A 132 5.44 8.89 -14.80
C GLN A 132 5.85 10.15 -15.57
N ASP A 133 5.91 10.07 -16.90
CA ASP A 133 6.26 11.19 -17.77
C ASP A 133 5.18 12.27 -17.78
N LYS A 134 3.91 11.87 -17.89
CA LYS A 134 2.77 12.80 -17.94
C LYS A 134 2.66 13.63 -16.66
N LEU A 135 2.97 13.03 -15.53
CA LEU A 135 2.88 13.67 -14.23
C LEU A 135 4.21 14.35 -13.89
N SER A 136 4.63 15.34 -14.68
CA SER A 136 5.75 16.30 -14.48
C SER A 136 7.05 15.79 -13.83
N ARG A 137 7.29 14.47 -13.82
CA ARG A 137 8.16 13.72 -12.89
C ARG A 137 7.62 13.71 -11.46
N LEU A 138 6.76 12.74 -11.18
CA LEU A 138 6.29 12.43 -9.83
C LEU A 138 7.46 12.28 -8.85
N PRO A 139 7.27 12.60 -7.56
CA PRO A 139 8.34 12.48 -6.58
C PRO A 139 8.76 11.01 -6.46
N TYR A 140 10.07 10.77 -6.54
CA TYR A 140 10.64 9.43 -6.50
C TYR A 140 10.64 8.84 -5.08
N ARG A 141 10.58 7.52 -5.01
CA ARG A 141 10.93 6.74 -3.81
C ARG A 141 11.66 5.46 -4.22
N GLU A 142 12.50 4.94 -3.34
CA GLU A 142 13.32 3.76 -3.64
C GLU A 142 12.48 2.48 -3.82
N TYR A 143 11.53 2.24 -2.91
CA TYR A 143 10.78 1.00 -2.85
C TYR A 143 9.40 1.04 -3.54
N GLY A 144 8.84 -0.14 -3.78
CA GLY A 144 7.50 -0.34 -4.31
C GLY A 144 7.43 -0.01 -5.80
N ASN A 145 6.47 0.83 -6.20
CA ASN A 145 6.37 1.30 -7.58
C ASN A 145 7.20 2.56 -7.88
N GLN A 146 8.15 2.90 -7.00
CA GLN A 146 9.07 4.04 -7.17
C GLN A 146 8.43 5.43 -7.23
N ILE A 147 7.16 5.54 -6.87
CA ILE A 147 6.41 6.80 -6.81
C ILE A 147 6.02 7.09 -5.37
N ASN A 148 6.34 8.29 -4.88
CA ASN A 148 5.85 8.79 -3.60
C ASN A 148 4.48 9.46 -3.78
N TRP A 149 3.42 8.66 -3.67
CA TRP A 149 2.03 9.10 -3.84
C TRP A 149 1.60 10.15 -2.83
N VAL A 150 2.06 10.03 -1.58
CA VAL A 150 1.76 11.00 -0.52
C VAL A 150 2.32 12.37 -0.90
N MET A 151 3.60 12.45 -1.28
CA MET A 151 4.19 13.70 -1.74
C MET A 151 3.55 14.22 -3.01
N ALA A 152 3.24 13.34 -3.98
CA ALA A 152 2.57 13.73 -5.21
C ALA A 152 1.22 14.42 -4.95
N GLN A 153 0.42 13.88 -4.04
CA GLN A 153 -0.87 14.45 -3.65
C GLN A 153 -0.70 15.74 -2.83
N GLN A 154 0.26 15.78 -1.90
CA GLN A 154 0.54 16.98 -1.10
C GLN A 154 1.05 18.16 -1.94
N GLN A 155 1.81 17.88 -3.00
CA GLN A 155 2.34 18.89 -3.93
C GLN A 155 1.34 19.27 -5.03
N GLY A 156 0.14 18.68 -5.05
CA GLY A 156 -0.86 18.93 -6.10
C GLY A 156 -0.47 18.39 -7.48
N LEU A 157 0.51 17.48 -7.56
CA LEU A 157 0.88 16.82 -8.81
C LEU A 157 -0.17 15.79 -9.25
N ILE A 158 -0.97 15.30 -8.30
CA ILE A 158 -2.18 14.53 -8.51
C ILE A 158 -3.29 15.06 -7.60
N GLU A 159 -4.52 14.99 -8.08
CA GLU A 159 -5.72 15.38 -7.33
C GLU A 159 -6.72 14.23 -7.35
N PRO A 160 -6.44 13.12 -6.64
CA PRO A 160 -7.32 11.97 -6.64
C PRO A 160 -8.67 12.35 -5.99
N LYS A 161 -9.76 11.98 -6.66
CA LYS A 161 -11.12 12.20 -6.16
C LYS A 161 -11.34 11.41 -4.86
N TYR A 162 -11.93 12.07 -3.88
CA TYR A 162 -12.27 11.45 -2.58
C TYR A 162 -13.59 10.68 -2.62
N SER A 163 -14.51 11.11 -3.48
CA SER A 163 -15.80 10.48 -3.72
C SER A 163 -16.17 10.55 -5.21
N ILE A 164 -16.85 9.53 -5.72
CA ILE A 164 -17.47 9.55 -7.05
C ILE A 164 -18.97 9.89 -7.02
N PHE A 165 -19.60 9.82 -5.85
CA PHE A 165 -21.02 10.10 -5.63
C PHE A 165 -21.27 11.49 -5.04
N ARG A 166 -20.32 12.04 -4.29
CA ARG A 166 -20.38 13.36 -3.64
C ARG A 166 -19.11 14.16 -3.91
N PRO A 167 -18.98 14.81 -5.09
CA PRO A 167 -17.74 15.47 -5.50
C PRO A 167 -17.22 16.55 -4.54
N GLU A 168 -18.10 17.12 -3.72
CA GLU A 168 -17.80 18.11 -2.70
C GLU A 168 -17.23 17.52 -1.40
N GLU A 169 -17.34 16.20 -1.20
CA GLU A 169 -16.88 15.52 0.00
C GLU A 169 -15.35 15.57 0.12
N LYS A 170 -14.87 15.86 1.33
CA LYS A 170 -13.45 16.01 1.64
C LYS A 170 -13.03 15.07 2.77
N PRO A 171 -11.74 14.68 2.82
CA PRO A 171 -11.15 14.02 3.97
C PRO A 171 -11.52 14.68 5.29
N LEU A 172 -11.96 13.86 6.26
CA LEU A 172 -12.19 14.34 7.61
C LEU A 172 -10.85 14.81 8.22
N PRO A 173 -10.76 16.06 8.72
CA PRO A 173 -9.52 16.55 9.29
C PRO A 173 -9.25 15.89 10.64
N PHE A 174 -8.28 14.97 10.68
CA PHE A 174 -7.85 14.32 11.92
C PHE A 174 -6.33 14.14 11.93
N SER A 175 -5.65 14.84 12.85
CA SER A 175 -4.19 15.03 12.82
C SER A 175 -3.44 14.39 13.98
N ARG A 176 -4.00 13.33 14.60
CA ARG A 176 -3.36 12.68 15.73
C ARG A 176 -2.22 11.75 15.29
N ASN A 177 -1.03 11.98 15.84
CA ASN A 177 0.07 11.02 15.73
C ASN A 177 -0.02 9.97 16.84
N LEU A 178 0.28 8.72 16.48
CA LEU A 178 0.43 7.62 17.43
C LEU A 178 1.87 7.13 17.38
N VAL A 179 2.50 7.07 18.55
CA VAL A 179 3.77 6.38 18.74
C VAL A 179 3.46 4.95 19.18
N LEU A 180 4.01 4.00 18.43
CA LEU A 180 3.81 2.57 18.56
C LEU A 180 5.16 1.95 18.95
N ASN A 181 5.28 1.52 20.21
CA ASN A 181 6.52 0.91 20.67
C ASN A 181 6.77 -0.42 19.95
N ALA A 182 7.98 -0.60 19.43
CA ALA A 182 8.40 -1.90 18.92
C ALA A 182 8.46 -2.92 20.05
N GLU A 183 8.27 -4.19 19.72
CA GLU A 183 8.46 -5.27 20.69
C GLU A 183 9.92 -5.41 21.11
N TRP A 184 10.82 -5.20 20.15
CA TRP A 184 12.25 -5.32 20.36
C TRP A 184 12.82 -3.99 20.83
N ASN A 185 13.46 -3.98 22.01
CA ASN A 185 13.95 -2.77 22.67
C ASN A 185 15.00 -1.96 21.87
N TRP A 186 15.60 -2.55 20.84
CA TRP A 186 16.63 -1.93 20.00
C TRP A 186 16.09 -1.44 18.66
N VAL A 187 14.82 -1.75 18.34
CA VAL A 187 14.11 -1.16 17.21
C VAL A 187 13.41 0.10 17.72
N PRO A 188 13.68 1.28 17.15
CA PRO A 188 13.01 2.50 17.55
C PRO A 188 11.47 2.41 17.38
N PRO A 189 10.67 3.19 18.13
CA PRO A 189 9.22 3.18 17.96
C PRO A 189 8.79 3.55 16.54
N ALA A 190 7.69 2.95 16.08
CA ALA A 190 7.02 3.37 14.85
C ALA A 190 6.10 4.56 15.09
N VAL A 191 5.92 5.40 14.07
CA VAL A 191 5.01 6.55 14.11
C VAL A 191 3.92 6.39 13.06
N PHE A 192 2.67 6.41 13.51
CA PHE A 192 1.49 6.44 12.65
C PHE A 192 0.87 7.83 12.64
N ASN A 193 0.72 8.42 11.45
CA ASN A 193 0.15 9.75 11.25
C ASN A 193 -1.23 9.64 10.59
N HIS A 194 -2.29 10.07 11.28
CA HIS A 194 -3.63 10.01 10.70
C HIS A 194 -3.81 10.93 9.50
N THR A 195 -3.25 12.15 9.50
CA THR A 195 -3.39 13.12 8.40
C THR A 195 -3.01 12.51 7.06
N THR A 196 -1.90 11.77 7.02
CA THR A 196 -1.43 11.10 5.80
C THR A 196 -2.39 10.01 5.35
N HIS A 197 -3.03 9.29 6.27
CA HIS A 197 -3.94 8.20 5.95
C HIS A 197 -5.33 8.73 5.58
N THR A 198 -5.88 9.67 6.33
CA THR A 198 -7.22 10.24 6.08
C THR A 198 -7.27 11.00 4.75
N ALA A 199 -6.14 11.50 4.26
CA ALA A 199 -6.05 12.07 2.91
C ALA A 199 -6.40 11.05 1.80
N TRP A 200 -6.24 9.75 2.06
CA TRP A 200 -6.47 8.67 1.09
C TRP A 200 -7.61 7.71 1.48
N LEU A 201 -8.00 7.69 2.75
CA LEU A 201 -8.90 6.70 3.34
C LEU A 201 -9.98 7.37 4.19
N ASP A 202 -11.06 6.64 4.41
CA ASP A 202 -12.09 6.95 5.41
C ASP A 202 -11.75 6.30 6.76
N CYS A 203 -12.35 6.79 7.86
CA CYS A 203 -12.25 6.14 9.16
C CYS A 203 -12.74 4.68 9.12
N ALA A 204 -13.81 4.43 8.36
CA ALA A 204 -14.41 3.10 8.21
C ALA A 204 -13.52 2.10 7.46
N ASN A 205 -12.56 2.58 6.65
CA ASN A 205 -11.60 1.67 6.00
C ASN A 205 -10.69 0.96 7.00
N CYS A 206 -10.46 1.57 8.18
CA CYS A 206 -9.57 1.01 9.20
C CYS A 206 -10.36 0.47 10.41
N HIS A 207 -11.43 1.16 10.79
CA HIS A 207 -12.12 0.93 12.05
C HIS A 207 -13.52 0.31 11.84
N PRO A 208 -13.92 -0.66 12.67
CA PRO A 208 -13.15 -1.29 13.75
C PRO A 208 -12.35 -2.53 13.30
N GLN A 209 -12.48 -2.94 12.04
CA GLN A 209 -12.07 -4.26 11.57
C GLN A 209 -10.55 -4.48 11.62
N ILE A 210 -9.76 -3.52 11.13
CA ILE A 210 -8.29 -3.61 11.09
C ILE A 210 -7.71 -3.13 12.42
N PHE A 211 -8.21 -1.99 12.91
CA PHE A 211 -7.79 -1.40 14.16
C PHE A 211 -9.00 -1.03 15.01
N ASN A 212 -8.91 -1.22 16.32
CA ASN A 212 -9.92 -0.68 17.22
C ASN A 212 -9.62 0.79 17.53
N VAL A 213 -10.66 1.61 17.68
CA VAL A 213 -10.54 3.05 18.01
C VAL A 213 -9.94 3.25 19.41
N LYS A 214 -10.11 2.29 20.32
CA LYS A 214 -9.53 2.34 21.67
C LYS A 214 -8.07 1.86 21.65
N LYS A 215 -7.11 2.77 21.93
CA LYS A 215 -5.65 2.51 21.95
C LYS A 215 -5.20 1.28 22.75
N LYS A 216 -5.96 0.85 23.76
CA LYS A 216 -5.61 -0.28 24.66
C LYS A 216 -6.21 -1.64 24.25
N THR A 217 -7.02 -1.70 23.18
CA THR A 217 -7.68 -2.95 22.76
C THR A 217 -6.99 -3.62 21.59
N THR A 218 -6.21 -2.89 20.77
CA THR A 218 -5.32 -3.48 19.76
C THR A 218 -4.00 -3.89 20.42
N LYS A 219 -4.07 -4.85 21.35
CA LYS A 219 -2.86 -5.47 21.91
C LYS A 219 -2.32 -6.46 20.88
N HIS A 220 -1.01 -6.53 20.69
CA HIS A 220 -0.33 -7.54 19.87
C HIS A 220 -0.34 -7.34 18.34
N PHE A 221 -0.13 -6.14 17.79
CA PHE A 221 0.35 -6.05 16.40
C PHE A 221 1.88 -6.09 16.41
N ARG A 222 2.44 -7.10 15.76
CA ARG A 222 3.88 -7.37 15.66
C ARG A 222 4.23 -7.53 14.19
N MET A 223 5.52 -7.47 13.86
CA MET A 223 5.94 -7.59 12.47
C MET A 223 5.47 -8.90 11.82
N GLU A 224 5.41 -10.01 12.57
CA GLU A 224 4.92 -11.29 12.04
C GLU A 224 3.49 -11.18 11.51
N TYR A 225 2.59 -10.54 12.26
CA TYR A 225 1.21 -10.32 11.80
C TYR A 225 1.12 -9.34 10.63
N ILE A 226 2.01 -8.36 10.59
CA ILE A 226 2.10 -7.43 9.45
C ILE A 226 2.50 -8.19 8.18
N LEU A 227 3.43 -9.14 8.28
CA LEU A 227 3.81 -10.02 7.16
C LEU A 227 2.70 -11.00 6.77
N GLU A 228 1.84 -11.38 7.71
CA GLU A 228 0.60 -12.14 7.44
C GLU A 228 -0.54 -11.28 6.86
N LYS A 229 -0.25 -10.06 6.36
CA LYS A 229 -1.22 -9.11 5.79
C LYS A 229 -2.30 -8.65 6.78
N LYS A 230 -1.99 -8.60 8.07
CA LYS A 230 -2.85 -8.02 9.11
C LYS A 230 -2.38 -6.61 9.48
N PHE A 231 -3.24 -5.82 10.13
CA PHE A 231 -2.93 -4.47 10.58
C PHE A 231 -2.37 -3.60 9.44
N CYS A 232 -1.17 -3.04 9.60
CA CYS A 232 -0.49 -2.25 8.56
C CYS A 232 -0.30 -3.04 7.26
N GLY A 233 -0.10 -4.37 7.38
CA GLY A 233 0.16 -5.27 6.26
C GLY A 233 -1.01 -5.45 5.31
N VAL A 234 -2.23 -5.08 5.71
CA VAL A 234 -3.41 -5.05 4.82
C VAL A 234 -3.13 -4.18 3.60
N CYS A 235 -2.41 -3.06 3.80
CA CYS A 235 -2.08 -2.11 2.74
C CYS A 235 -0.57 -2.10 2.41
N HIS A 236 0.30 -2.03 3.44
CA HIS A 236 1.74 -1.81 3.30
C HIS A 236 2.54 -3.05 2.87
N PHE A 237 1.92 -4.22 2.71
CA PHE A 237 2.58 -5.40 2.11
C PHE A 237 2.21 -5.60 0.63
N ALA A 238 1.23 -4.84 0.12
CA ALA A 238 0.61 -5.11 -1.17
C ALA A 238 0.60 -3.89 -2.10
N VAL A 239 0.03 -2.76 -1.65
CA VAL A 239 -0.33 -1.63 -2.53
C VAL A 239 0.25 -0.30 -2.04
N ALA A 240 0.24 -0.09 -0.73
CA ALA A 240 0.82 1.10 -0.12
C ALA A 240 2.36 0.99 -0.14
N LEU A 241 3.05 1.79 0.66
CA LEU A 241 4.50 1.65 0.77
C LEU A 241 4.87 0.24 1.27
N PRO A 242 5.81 -0.48 0.63
CA PRO A 242 6.26 -1.79 1.08
C PRO A 242 6.99 -1.72 2.44
N ILE A 243 6.97 -2.85 3.14
CA ILE A 243 7.46 -3.00 4.53
C ILE A 243 9.00 -3.05 4.63
N ASP A 244 9.71 -3.22 3.52
CA ASP A 244 11.17 -3.11 3.46
C ASP A 244 11.69 -1.67 3.63
N ASP A 245 10.83 -0.66 3.47
CA ASP A 245 11.11 0.73 3.83
C ASP A 245 10.89 0.96 5.34
N CYS A 246 11.76 0.35 6.14
CA CYS A 246 11.59 0.31 7.60
C CYS A 246 11.61 1.72 8.22
N VAL A 247 12.43 2.62 7.68
CA VAL A 247 12.65 3.97 8.24
C VAL A 247 11.43 4.87 8.08
N THR A 248 10.58 4.61 7.07
CA THR A 248 9.34 5.37 6.93
C THR A 248 8.38 5.15 8.11
N CYS A 249 8.32 3.92 8.63
CA CYS A 249 7.51 3.62 9.80
C CYS A 249 8.27 3.98 11.09
N HIS A 250 9.57 3.73 11.13
CA HIS A 250 10.43 3.93 12.29
C HIS A 250 11.44 5.07 12.01
N PRO A 251 11.03 6.34 12.14
CA PRO A 251 11.82 7.48 11.68
C PRO A 251 13.16 7.65 12.39
N ASP A 252 13.29 7.11 13.60
CA ASP A 252 14.53 7.15 14.39
C ASP A 252 15.49 6.00 14.04
N MET A 253 15.12 5.11 13.10
CA MET A 253 16.07 4.18 12.52
C MET A 253 17.09 4.96 11.69
N ARG A 254 18.37 4.85 12.07
CA ARG A 254 19.45 5.47 11.31
C ARG A 254 19.62 4.73 9.99
N ASN A 255 19.42 5.44 8.88
CA ASN A 255 19.93 5.02 7.58
C ASN A 255 21.47 4.99 7.69
N HIS A 256 22.06 3.82 7.50
CA HIS A 256 23.50 3.66 7.29
C HIS A 256 23.73 3.14 5.89
#